data_AF-A0A968MWD8-F1
#
_entry.id   AF-A0A968MWD8-F1
#
_cell.length_a   1.000
_cell.length_b   1.000
_cell.length_c   1.000
_cell.angle_alpha   90.00
_cell.angle_beta   90.00
_cell.angle_gamma   90.00
#
_symmetry.space_group_name_H-M   'P 1'
#
loop_
_entity.id
_entity.type
_entity.pdbx_description
1 polymer ?
#
loop_
_entity_poly.entity_id
_entity_poly.type
_entity_poly.pdbx_seq_one_letter_code
_entity_poly.pdbx_strand_id
1 'polypeptide(L)'
;MLNFDKQMMAVYNIPANTVLSELNSFPREFSSGAKFKQGSDEYDIQIITNIQEEEKNRNLNDLKKLPVKGGSNTQFELQNISAFNFNEGATSIKRINQEKQLEVVYAFISEVNDDKDLQTAARLEVDNLVQGISSPSGISKVVEHETQDLSDFLFLIPAAILLIYMILASVFESFATPLVLMFSIPLAGIGSIMALILTGNSIMNANVFTGFIILIGIVVNNGIILIDYSQVLQRRGYRPARSLMMAGLARVRPILITSITTIIALFPLAMGKAEYVTQIGA
;
A
#
# COMPACT_ATOMS: atom_id res chain seq x y z
N MET A 1 -31.37 -2.82 19.86
CA MET A 1 -31.10 -3.79 20.95
C MET A 1 -32.36 -4.62 21.19
N LEU A 2 -32.23 -5.95 21.19
CA LEU A 2 -33.30 -6.89 21.56
C LEU A 2 -33.24 -7.14 23.07
N ASN A 3 -34.30 -6.84 23.80
CA ASN A 3 -34.41 -7.16 25.22
C ASN A 3 -35.36 -8.33 25.43
N PHE A 4 -34.86 -9.45 25.92
CA PHE A 4 -35.66 -10.67 26.09
C PHE A 4 -36.34 -10.72 27.45
N ASP A 5 -37.64 -11.02 27.45
CA ASP A 5 -38.38 -11.22 28.70
C ASP A 5 -38.10 -12.63 29.24
N LYS A 6 -37.28 -12.68 30.30
CA LYS A 6 -36.88 -13.93 30.96
C LYS A 6 -38.06 -14.70 31.56
N GLN A 7 -39.13 -14.01 31.98
CA GLN A 7 -40.30 -14.65 32.55
C GLN A 7 -41.10 -15.36 31.47
N MET A 8 -41.35 -14.68 30.34
CA MET A 8 -42.04 -15.29 29.20
C MET A 8 -41.25 -16.46 28.60
N MET A 9 -39.93 -16.32 28.45
CA MET A 9 -39.08 -17.43 27.99
C MET A 9 -39.13 -18.64 28.95
N ALA A 10 -39.18 -18.41 30.26
CA ALA A 10 -39.30 -19.49 31.24
C ALA A 10 -40.66 -20.18 31.20
N VAL A 11 -41.76 -19.42 31.06
CA VAL A 11 -43.13 -19.96 30.95
C VAL A 11 -43.29 -20.81 29.70
N TYR A 12 -42.74 -20.37 28.56
CA TYR A 12 -42.81 -21.10 27.29
C TYR A 12 -41.71 -22.14 27.10
N ASN A 13 -40.86 -22.36 28.11
CA ASN A 13 -39.72 -23.27 28.08
C ASN A 13 -38.84 -23.07 26.83
N ILE A 14 -38.51 -21.82 26.53
CA ILE A 14 -37.67 -21.44 25.39
C ILE A 14 -36.23 -21.24 25.90
N PRO A 15 -35.29 -22.13 25.55
CA PRO A 15 -33.90 -21.97 25.95
C PRO A 15 -33.22 -20.88 25.10
N ALA A 16 -32.36 -20.07 25.73
CA ALA A 16 -31.68 -18.96 25.09
C ALA A 16 -30.82 -19.37 23.87
N ASN A 17 -30.28 -20.60 23.89
CA ASN A 17 -29.49 -21.13 22.79
C ASN A 17 -30.31 -21.32 21.50
N THR A 18 -31.59 -21.69 21.62
CA THR A 18 -32.48 -21.80 20.46
C THR A 18 -32.75 -20.44 19.87
N VAL A 19 -32.99 -19.42 20.70
CA VAL A 19 -33.16 -18.03 20.24
C VAL A 19 -31.91 -17.55 19.49
N LEU A 20 -30.72 -17.83 20.03
CA LEU A 20 -29.45 -17.46 19.39
C LEU A 20 -29.26 -18.17 18.04
N SER A 21 -29.59 -19.46 17.97
CA SER A 21 -29.50 -20.24 16.72
C SER A 21 -30.42 -19.70 15.64
N GLU A 22 -31.66 -19.34 15.98
CA GLU A 22 -32.62 -18.77 15.02
C GLU A 22 -32.26 -17.32 14.63
N LEU A 23 -31.65 -16.54 15.53
CA LEU A 23 -31.13 -15.21 15.20
C LEU A 23 -29.91 -15.28 14.27
N ASN A 24 -29.04 -16.28 14.45
CA ASN A 24 -27.87 -16.49 13.59
C ASN A 24 -28.24 -17.03 12.21
N SER A 25 -29.40 -17.67 12.04
CA SER A 25 -29.96 -18.06 10.74
C SER A 25 -30.83 -16.97 10.09
N PHE A 26 -31.02 -15.83 10.79
CA PHE A 26 -31.76 -14.68 10.26
C PHE A 26 -31.08 -13.94 9.09
N PRO A 27 -29.74 -13.91 8.93
CA PRO A 27 -29.14 -13.46 7.69
C PRO A 27 -29.44 -14.41 6.52
N ARG A 28 -29.44 -13.90 5.28
CA ARG A 28 -29.65 -14.72 4.06
C ARG A 28 -28.58 -15.81 3.90
N GLU A 29 -27.35 -15.42 4.25
CA GLU A 29 -26.15 -16.23 4.19
C GLU A 29 -25.63 -16.35 5.62
N PHE A 30 -25.52 -17.57 6.12
CA PHE A 30 -24.93 -17.83 7.42
C PHE A 30 -23.98 -19.02 7.34
N SER A 31 -22.93 -19.00 8.17
CA SER A 31 -21.97 -20.10 8.23
C SER A 31 -22.57 -21.30 8.96
N SER A 32 -22.39 -22.49 8.41
CA SER A 32 -22.73 -23.76 9.06
C SER A 32 -21.89 -24.02 10.32
N GLY A 33 -20.77 -23.29 10.49
CA GLY A 33 -19.77 -23.55 11.53
C GLY A 33 -18.93 -24.81 11.28
N ALA A 34 -19.26 -25.57 10.24
CA ALA A 34 -18.50 -26.71 9.76
C ALA A 34 -17.56 -26.30 8.61
N LYS A 35 -16.33 -26.83 8.65
CA LYS A 35 -15.35 -26.69 7.58
C LYS A 35 -15.30 -27.94 6.72
N PHE A 36 -15.31 -27.77 5.41
CA PHE A 36 -15.08 -28.83 4.45
C PHE A 36 -13.59 -28.86 4.08
N LYS A 37 -12.91 -29.97 4.34
CA LYS A 37 -11.50 -30.13 4.01
C LYS A 37 -11.35 -30.90 2.69
N GLN A 38 -10.65 -30.31 1.72
CA GLN A 38 -10.29 -30.97 0.47
C GLN A 38 -8.78 -30.86 0.26
N GLY A 39 -8.06 -31.97 0.43
CA GLY A 39 -6.60 -31.98 0.38
C GLY A 39 -5.97 -31.20 1.55
N SER A 40 -5.15 -30.19 1.22
CA SER A 40 -4.55 -29.26 2.18
C SER A 40 -5.47 -28.11 2.58
N ASP A 41 -6.55 -27.88 1.83
CA ASP A 41 -7.31 -26.63 1.92
C ASP A 41 -8.60 -26.82 2.71
N GLU A 42 -8.95 -25.82 3.50
CA GLU A 42 -10.18 -25.77 4.31
C GLU A 42 -11.15 -24.73 3.74
N TYR A 43 -12.38 -25.16 3.45
CA TYR A 43 -13.46 -24.32 2.93
C TYR A 43 -14.55 -24.16 3.98
N ASP A 44 -15.01 -22.94 4.22
CA ASP A 44 -16.17 -22.70 5.07
C ASP A 44 -17.46 -23.04 4.33
N ILE A 45 -18.34 -23.83 4.94
CA ILE A 45 -19.64 -24.17 4.37
C ILE A 45 -20.63 -23.05 4.71
N GLN A 46 -21.11 -22.34 3.68
CA GLN A 46 -22.15 -21.33 3.82
C GLN A 46 -23.52 -21.92 3.42
N ILE A 47 -24.53 -21.66 4.25
CA ILE A 47 -25.92 -22.06 3.99
C ILE A 47 -26.65 -20.81 3.49
N ILE A 48 -27.22 -20.92 2.30
CA ILE A 48 -28.00 -19.85 1.66
C ILE A 48 -29.47 -20.26 1.71
N THR A 49 -30.30 -19.41 2.33
CA THR A 49 -31.75 -19.64 2.31
C THR A 49 -32.30 -19.25 0.94
N ASN A 50 -32.88 -20.21 0.22
CA ASN A 50 -33.45 -19.99 -1.10
C ASN A 50 -34.82 -19.30 -0.95
N ILE A 51 -34.85 -17.98 -1.10
CA ILE A 51 -36.08 -17.16 -1.10
C ILE A 51 -36.29 -16.67 -2.54
N GLN A 52 -37.52 -16.78 -3.05
CA GLN A 52 -37.90 -16.26 -4.37
C GLN A 52 -37.59 -14.76 -4.47
N GLU A 53 -37.22 -14.30 -5.67
CA GLU A 53 -36.44 -13.08 -5.96
C GLU A 53 -37.00 -11.71 -5.47
N GLU A 54 -38.20 -11.65 -4.87
CA GLU A 54 -38.87 -10.39 -4.52
C GLU A 54 -38.61 -9.88 -3.09
N GLU A 55 -38.15 -10.70 -2.15
CA GLU A 55 -37.84 -10.25 -0.77
C GLU A 55 -36.36 -9.89 -0.61
N LYS A 56 -35.95 -8.84 -1.34
CA LYS A 56 -34.54 -8.50 -1.55
C LYS A 56 -33.80 -8.02 -0.28
N ASN A 57 -34.49 -7.69 0.81
CA ASN A 57 -33.90 -7.32 2.09
C ASN A 57 -34.81 -7.73 3.25
N ARG A 58 -34.34 -8.63 4.13
CA ARG A 58 -35.05 -8.95 5.39
C ARG A 58 -35.10 -7.68 6.24
N ASN A 59 -36.31 -7.25 6.57
CA ASN A 59 -36.57 -6.03 7.33
C ASN A 59 -36.85 -6.34 8.80
N LEU A 60 -36.94 -5.29 9.62
CA LEU A 60 -37.28 -5.43 11.04
C LEU A 60 -38.61 -6.17 11.27
N ASN A 61 -39.59 -6.00 10.39
CA ASN A 61 -40.88 -6.69 10.50
C ASN A 61 -40.73 -8.21 10.31
N ASP A 62 -39.75 -8.65 9.53
CA ASP A 62 -39.45 -10.07 9.33
C ASP A 62 -38.72 -10.63 10.56
N LEU A 63 -37.87 -9.81 11.18
CA LEU A 63 -37.21 -10.17 12.45
C LEU A 63 -38.24 -10.32 13.58
N LYS A 64 -39.28 -9.48 13.63
CA LYS A 64 -40.38 -9.59 14.62
C LYS A 64 -41.15 -10.91 14.50
N LYS A 65 -41.36 -11.38 13.27
CA LYS A 65 -42.08 -12.61 12.95
C LYS A 65 -41.20 -13.86 12.95
N LEU A 66 -39.91 -13.74 13.26
CA LEU A 66 -38.98 -14.86 13.28
C LEU A 66 -39.51 -15.96 14.24
N PRO A 67 -39.79 -17.17 13.74
CA PRO A 67 -40.32 -18.25 14.57
C PRO A 67 -39.21 -18.84 15.45
N VAL A 68 -39.46 -18.93 16.76
CA VAL A 68 -38.59 -19.56 17.74
C VAL A 68 -39.30 -20.78 18.33
N LYS A 69 -38.61 -21.92 18.36
CA LYS A 69 -39.16 -23.18 18.90
C LYS A 69 -39.02 -23.23 20.42
N GLY A 70 -40.13 -23.50 21.12
CA GLY A 70 -40.16 -23.83 22.54
C GLY A 70 -40.01 -25.32 22.81
N GLY A 71 -39.85 -25.69 24.09
CA GLY A 71 -39.61 -27.06 24.55
C GLY A 71 -40.73 -28.07 24.26
N SER A 72 -41.89 -27.64 23.77
CA SER A 72 -43.01 -28.49 23.37
C SER A 72 -43.26 -28.53 21.85
N ASN A 73 -42.25 -28.19 21.04
CA ASN A 73 -42.35 -28.03 19.57
C ASN A 73 -43.38 -26.98 19.12
N THR A 74 -43.81 -26.12 20.06
CA THR A 74 -44.62 -24.93 19.79
C THR A 74 -43.73 -23.82 19.26
N GLN A 75 -44.23 -23.08 18.27
CA GLN A 75 -43.51 -21.96 17.69
C GLN A 75 -44.08 -20.65 18.25
N PHE A 76 -43.19 -19.76 18.67
CA PHE A 76 -43.53 -18.42 19.12
C PHE A 76 -42.79 -17.41 18.26
N GLU A 77 -43.45 -16.31 17.91
CA GLU A 77 -42.79 -15.21 17.21
C GLU A 77 -41.85 -14.47 18.16
N LEU A 78 -40.72 -13.99 17.64
CA LEU A 78 -39.71 -13.26 18.41
C LEU A 78 -40.28 -12.03 19.14
N GLN A 79 -41.28 -11.36 18.56
CA GLN A 79 -41.96 -10.23 19.19
C GLN A 79 -42.75 -10.56 20.46
N ASN A 80 -43.16 -11.82 20.65
CA ASN A 80 -43.90 -12.24 21.84
C ASN A 80 -42.98 -12.48 23.04
N ILE A 81 -41.67 -12.60 22.80
CA ILE A 81 -40.65 -12.93 23.80
C ILE A 81 -39.57 -11.86 23.94
N SER A 82 -39.60 -10.82 23.09
CA SER A 82 -38.59 -9.75 23.09
C SER A 82 -39.17 -8.38 22.78
N ALA A 83 -38.64 -7.36 23.45
CA ALA A 83 -38.88 -5.96 23.17
C ALA A 83 -37.79 -5.42 22.24
N PHE A 84 -38.21 -4.74 21.17
CA PHE A 84 -37.33 -4.12 20.20
C PHE A 84 -37.07 -2.66 20.58
N ASN A 85 -35.87 -2.36 21.05
CA ASN A 85 -35.46 -1.00 21.38
C ASN A 85 -34.48 -0.48 20.33
N PHE A 86 -34.80 0.66 19.72
CA PHE A 86 -33.86 1.36 18.83
C PHE A 86 -32.91 2.18 19.67
N ASN A 87 -31.64 1.80 19.66
CA ASN A 87 -30.58 2.54 20.33
C ASN A 87 -29.54 2.89 19.28
N GLU A 88 -28.99 4.08 19.39
CA GLU A 88 -27.78 4.45 18.69
C GLU A 88 -26.57 3.90 19.45
N GLY A 89 -25.59 3.37 18.72
CA GLY A 89 -24.39 2.79 19.30
C GLY A 89 -23.26 2.81 18.28
N ALA A 90 -22.03 2.75 18.78
CA ALA A 90 -20.86 2.70 17.90
C ALA A 90 -20.84 1.38 17.13
N THR A 91 -20.82 1.45 15.79
CA THR A 91 -20.74 0.28 14.89
C THR A 91 -19.43 -0.47 15.06
N SER A 92 -18.35 0.25 15.40
CA SER A 92 -17.03 -0.32 15.65
C SER A 92 -16.32 0.47 16.75
N ILE A 93 -15.60 -0.24 17.62
CA ILE A 93 -14.76 0.37 18.64
C ILE A 93 -13.31 0.13 18.24
N LYS A 94 -12.71 1.13 17.58
CA LYS A 94 -11.28 1.12 17.27
C LYS A 94 -10.47 1.37 18.55
N ARG A 95 -9.35 0.64 18.66
CA ARG A 95 -8.40 0.79 19.76
C ARG A 95 -6.97 0.75 19.24
N ILE A 96 -6.11 1.60 19.78
CA ILE A 96 -4.65 1.52 19.65
C ILE A 96 -4.09 1.47 21.06
N ASN A 97 -3.14 0.56 21.30
CA ASN A 97 -2.53 0.36 22.63
C ASN A 97 -3.56 0.18 23.76
N GLN A 98 -4.67 -0.52 23.46
CA GLN A 98 -5.80 -0.77 24.37
C GLN A 98 -6.66 0.46 24.74
N GLU A 99 -6.32 1.64 24.25
CA GLU A 99 -7.10 2.85 24.44
C GLU A 99 -8.12 3.02 23.29
N LYS A 100 -9.33 3.48 23.62
CA LYS A 100 -10.35 3.78 22.60
C LYS A 100 -9.94 5.03 21.84
N GLN A 101 -9.99 4.95 20.52
CA GLN A 101 -9.67 6.09 19.67
C GLN A 101 -10.78 6.39 18.67
N LEU A 102 -10.87 7.66 18.30
CA LEU A 102 -11.63 8.12 17.16
C LEU A 102 -10.64 8.70 16.17
N GLU A 103 -10.65 8.16 14.95
CA GLU A 103 -9.72 8.52 13.90
C GLU A 103 -10.45 9.45 12.91
N VAL A 104 -9.89 10.65 12.71
CA VAL A 104 -10.38 11.59 11.70
C VAL A 104 -9.28 11.74 10.67
N VAL A 105 -9.57 11.30 9.45
CA VAL A 105 -8.65 11.42 8.32
C VAL A 105 -9.00 12.67 7.54
N TYR A 106 -7.99 13.45 7.19
CA TYR A 106 -8.12 14.62 6.33
C TYR A 106 -7.07 14.54 5.21
N ALA A 107 -7.32 15.26 4.12
CA ALA A 107 -6.40 15.36 3.00
C ALA A 107 -6.38 16.80 2.50
N PHE A 108 -5.19 17.31 2.18
CA PHE A 108 -5.06 18.60 1.52
C PHE A 108 -5.34 18.48 0.03
N ILE A 109 -5.77 19.60 -0.58
CA ILE A 109 -5.86 19.74 -2.03
C ILE A 109 -4.48 19.64 -2.69
N SER A 110 -4.43 19.25 -3.95
CA SER A 110 -3.19 19.02 -4.70
C SER A 110 -2.25 20.24 -4.68
N GLU A 111 -2.78 21.45 -4.80
CA GLU A 111 -1.96 22.67 -4.82
C GLU A 111 -1.18 22.88 -3.51
N VAL A 112 -1.77 22.47 -2.38
CA VAL A 112 -1.14 22.55 -1.06
C VAL A 112 -0.14 21.42 -0.85
N ASN A 113 -0.35 20.25 -1.47
CA ASN A 113 0.58 19.13 -1.37
C ASN A 113 1.83 19.30 -2.25
N ASP A 114 1.72 19.99 -3.37
CA ASP A 114 2.84 20.22 -4.29
C ASP A 114 3.81 21.29 -3.79
N ASP A 115 3.34 22.22 -2.95
CA ASP A 115 4.14 23.30 -2.37
C ASP A 115 4.43 23.03 -0.88
N LYS A 116 5.72 22.86 -0.55
CA LYS A 116 6.17 22.56 0.80
C LYS A 116 5.86 23.69 1.80
N ASP A 117 5.90 24.94 1.36
CA ASP A 117 5.66 26.08 2.24
C ASP A 117 4.16 26.18 2.56
N LEU A 118 3.31 25.98 1.55
CA LEU A 118 1.85 25.90 1.74
C LEU A 118 1.46 24.70 2.60
N GLN A 119 2.06 23.53 2.37
CA GLN A 119 1.82 22.34 3.17
C GLN A 119 2.18 22.60 4.64
N THR A 120 3.34 23.20 4.90
CA THR A 120 3.78 23.51 6.27
C THR A 120 2.83 24.49 6.96
N ALA A 121 2.39 25.54 6.25
CA ALA A 121 1.42 26.49 6.79
C ALA A 121 0.06 25.84 7.09
N ALA A 122 -0.45 25.00 6.17
CA ALA A 122 -1.72 24.31 6.34
C ALA A 122 -1.69 23.30 7.51
N ARG A 123 -0.57 22.61 7.71
CA ARG A 123 -0.37 21.72 8.86
C ARG A 123 -0.41 22.46 10.19
N LEU A 124 0.25 23.62 10.26
CA LEU A 124 0.18 24.48 11.44
C LEU A 124 -1.24 24.98 11.71
N GLU A 125 -2.02 25.27 10.67
CA GLU A 125 -3.43 25.64 10.81
C GLU A 125 -4.27 24.50 11.38
N VAL A 126 -4.07 23.26 10.89
CA VAL A 126 -4.73 22.06 11.43
C VAL A 126 -4.36 21.86 12.90
N ASP A 127 -3.07 21.96 13.26
CA ASP A 127 -2.62 21.84 14.65
C ASP A 127 -3.29 22.88 15.56
N ASN A 128 -3.36 24.14 15.12
CA ASN A 128 -4.00 25.21 15.87
C ASN A 128 -5.51 24.95 16.03
N LEU A 129 -6.19 24.47 14.98
CA LEU A 129 -7.61 24.13 15.02
C LEU A 129 -7.86 22.99 16.01
N VAL A 130 -7.04 21.93 15.98
CA VAL A 130 -7.19 20.78 16.87
C VAL A 130 -6.90 21.16 18.32
N GLN A 131 -5.91 22.02 18.57
CA GLN A 131 -5.62 22.55 19.90
C GLN A 131 -6.76 23.45 20.42
N GLY A 132 -7.39 24.24 19.54
CA GLY A 132 -8.51 25.13 19.87
C GLY A 132 -9.81 24.43 20.26
N ILE A 133 -9.98 23.15 19.91
CA ILE A 133 -11.17 22.37 20.30
C ILE A 133 -11.17 22.14 21.82
N SER A 134 -12.20 22.55 22.55
CA SER A 134 -12.32 22.21 23.97
C SER A 134 -12.64 20.72 24.13
N SER A 135 -11.70 19.94 24.67
CA SER A 135 -11.90 18.50 24.90
C SER A 135 -12.32 18.22 26.34
N PRO A 136 -13.28 17.32 26.58
CA PRO A 136 -13.55 16.78 27.90
C PRO A 136 -12.29 16.18 28.55
N SER A 137 -12.22 16.21 29.89
CA SER A 137 -11.13 15.60 30.65
C SER A 137 -11.01 14.11 30.33
N GLY A 138 -9.79 13.64 30.05
CA GLY A 138 -9.50 12.23 29.77
C GLY A 138 -9.41 11.85 28.28
N ILE A 139 -9.51 12.83 27.37
CA ILE A 139 -9.28 12.61 25.93
C ILE A 139 -7.97 13.29 25.53
N SER A 140 -7.00 12.49 25.07
CA SER A 140 -5.79 12.99 24.42
C SER A 140 -6.06 13.21 22.92
N LYS A 141 -5.45 14.25 22.35
CA LYS A 141 -5.47 14.51 20.92
C LYS A 141 -4.07 14.39 20.38
N VAL A 142 -3.93 13.63 19.31
CA VAL A 142 -2.68 13.50 18.58
C VAL A 142 -3.01 13.80 17.13
N VAL A 143 -2.32 14.79 16.56
CA VAL A 143 -2.34 15.04 15.12
C VAL A 143 -1.09 14.40 14.57
N GLU A 144 -1.28 13.35 13.77
CA GLU A 144 -0.20 12.75 13.01
C GLU A 144 -0.28 13.28 11.59
N HIS A 145 0.76 14.02 11.20
CA HIS A 145 0.94 14.43 9.82
C HIS A 145 1.72 13.33 9.12
N GLU A 146 1.20 12.82 8.00
CA GLU A 146 1.99 11.93 7.14
C GLU A 146 3.14 12.75 6.55
N THR A 147 4.26 12.79 7.26
CA THR A 147 5.51 13.33 6.75
C THR A 147 6.12 12.26 5.87
N GLN A 148 6.19 12.54 4.57
CA GLN A 148 7.24 11.93 3.76
C GLN A 148 8.57 12.50 4.29
N ASP A 149 9.06 11.94 5.40
CA ASP A 149 10.37 12.24 5.99
C ASP A 149 11.44 11.68 5.06
N LEU A 150 11.57 12.33 3.91
CA LEU A 150 12.63 12.12 2.94
C LEU A 150 13.97 12.61 3.49
N SER A 151 13.99 13.26 4.66
CA SER A 151 15.22 13.57 5.40
C SER A 151 16.03 12.30 5.69
N ASP A 152 15.36 11.21 6.06
CA ASP A 152 16.02 9.93 6.33
C ASP A 152 16.59 9.33 5.05
N PHE A 153 15.90 9.51 3.93
CA PHE A 153 16.39 9.13 2.60
C PHE A 153 17.54 10.01 2.09
N LEU A 154 17.55 11.30 2.46
CA LEU A 154 18.59 12.23 2.02
C LEU A 154 19.96 11.83 2.56
N PHE A 155 20.02 11.23 3.75
CA PHE A 155 21.25 10.66 4.31
C PHE A 155 21.70 9.37 3.60
N LEU A 156 20.76 8.59 3.03
CA LEU A 156 21.08 7.36 2.30
C LEU A 156 21.79 7.63 0.97
N ILE A 157 21.52 8.75 0.30
CA ILE A 157 22.15 9.10 -0.98
C ILE A 157 23.69 9.20 -0.87
N PRO A 158 24.28 10.04 0.01
CA PRO A 158 25.73 10.12 0.15
C PRO A 158 26.33 8.81 0.67
N ALA A 159 25.64 8.08 1.54
CA ALA A 159 26.08 6.76 2.00
C ALA A 159 26.15 5.74 0.84
N ALA A 160 25.15 5.71 -0.04
CA ALA A 160 25.11 4.86 -1.22
C ALA A 160 26.21 5.24 -2.23
N ILE A 161 26.41 6.54 -2.47
CA ILE A 161 27.50 7.04 -3.33
C ILE A 161 28.85 6.58 -2.77
N LEU A 162 29.10 6.75 -1.47
CA LEU A 162 30.34 6.31 -0.82
C LEU A 162 30.53 4.79 -0.95
N LEU A 163 29.48 4.00 -0.76
CA LEU A 163 29.53 2.55 -0.90
C LEU A 163 29.87 2.14 -2.35
N ILE A 164 29.21 2.75 -3.34
CA ILE A 164 29.52 2.54 -4.76
C ILE A 164 30.98 2.91 -5.06
N TYR A 165 31.48 4.02 -4.51
CA TYR A 165 32.88 4.42 -4.64
C TYR A 165 33.83 3.33 -4.12
N MET A 166 33.57 2.82 -2.91
CA MET A 166 34.39 1.77 -2.30
C MET A 166 34.41 0.48 -3.12
N ILE A 167 33.25 0.04 -3.62
CA ILE A 167 33.16 -1.13 -4.49
C ILE A 167 33.97 -0.90 -5.77
N LEU A 168 33.78 0.23 -6.44
CA LEU A 168 34.51 0.55 -7.67
C LEU A 168 36.02 0.67 -7.43
N ALA A 169 36.44 1.26 -6.30
CA ALA A 169 37.84 1.38 -5.94
C ALA A 169 38.48 0.01 -5.71
N SER A 170 37.75 -0.92 -5.07
CA SER A 170 38.17 -2.30 -4.90
C SER A 170 38.22 -3.06 -6.22
N VAL A 171 37.29 -2.83 -7.15
CA VAL A 171 37.23 -3.51 -8.45
C VAL A 171 38.36 -3.05 -9.38
N PHE A 172 38.66 -1.75 -9.40
CA PHE A 172 39.68 -1.18 -10.28
C PHE A 172 41.06 -1.07 -9.64
N GLU A 173 41.20 -1.46 -8.37
CA GLU A 173 42.43 -1.29 -7.58
C GLU A 173 43.00 0.13 -7.69
N SER A 174 42.12 1.14 -7.75
CA SER A 174 42.47 2.54 -8.05
C SER A 174 41.44 3.49 -7.45
N PHE A 175 41.91 4.61 -6.91
CA PHE A 175 41.05 5.67 -6.36
C PHE A 175 40.62 6.71 -7.41
N ALA A 176 41.38 6.85 -8.50
CA ALA A 176 41.11 7.83 -9.56
C ALA A 176 40.06 7.33 -10.55
N THR A 177 40.11 6.05 -10.90
CA THR A 177 39.18 5.44 -11.87
C THR A 177 37.71 5.53 -11.44
N PRO A 178 37.36 5.22 -10.17
CA PRO A 178 35.99 5.37 -9.65
C PRO A 178 35.50 6.82 -9.68
N LEU A 179 36.37 7.78 -9.38
CA LEU A 179 36.01 9.21 -9.37
C LEU A 179 35.55 9.66 -10.76
N VAL A 180 36.28 9.25 -11.81
CA VAL A 180 35.90 9.54 -13.20
C VAL A 180 34.56 8.90 -13.56
N LEU A 181 34.30 7.67 -13.09
CA LEU A 181 33.02 7.00 -13.29
C LEU A 181 31.88 7.73 -12.56
N MET A 182 32.10 8.28 -11.38
CA MET A 182 31.08 9.00 -10.63
C MET A 182 30.58 10.27 -11.33
N PHE A 183 31.41 10.93 -12.16
CA PHE A 183 30.95 12.06 -12.97
C PHE A 183 29.87 11.69 -14.00
N SER A 184 29.69 10.40 -14.31
CA SER A 184 28.59 9.95 -15.16
C SER A 184 27.22 9.96 -14.45
N ILE A 185 27.19 9.91 -13.11
CA ILE A 185 25.96 9.87 -12.31
C ILE A 185 25.18 11.20 -12.42
N PRO A 186 25.79 12.39 -12.17
CA PRO A 186 25.11 13.65 -12.36
C PRO A 186 24.60 13.85 -13.80
N LEU A 187 25.38 13.40 -14.79
CA LEU A 187 24.99 13.50 -16.20
C LEU A 187 23.73 12.68 -16.51
N ALA A 188 23.62 11.47 -15.96
CA ALA A 188 22.42 10.67 -16.06
C ALA A 188 21.23 11.32 -15.34
N GLY A 189 21.49 11.94 -14.18
CA GLY A 189 20.48 12.65 -13.41
C GLY A 189 19.86 13.82 -14.16
N ILE A 190 20.65 14.59 -14.91
CA ILE A 190 20.14 15.69 -15.75
C ILE A 190 19.11 15.16 -16.76
N GLY A 191 19.39 14.03 -17.41
CA GLY A 191 18.45 13.41 -18.36
C GLY A 191 17.15 12.96 -17.69
N SER A 192 17.24 12.37 -16.49
CA SER A 192 16.06 11.95 -15.73
C SER A 192 15.21 13.14 -15.26
N ILE A 193 15.83 14.18 -14.71
CA ILE A 193 15.13 15.41 -14.28
C ILE A 193 14.43 16.07 -15.47
N MET A 194 15.10 16.15 -16.63
CA MET A 194 14.51 16.72 -17.84
C MET A 194 13.29 15.92 -18.32
N ALA A 195 13.33 14.58 -18.23
CA ALA A 195 12.19 13.73 -18.56
C ALA A 195 11.02 13.87 -17.56
N LEU A 196 11.32 14.06 -16.27
CA LEU A 196 10.31 14.29 -15.24
C LEU A 196 9.59 15.62 -15.43
N ILE A 197 10.35 16.68 -15.74
CA ILE A 197 9.79 18.00 -16.07
C ILE A 197 8.86 17.92 -17.28
N LEU A 198 9.27 17.18 -18.32
CA LEU A 198 8.43 17.00 -19.52
C LEU A 198 7.14 16.22 -19.23
N THR A 199 7.19 15.23 -18.34
CA THR A 199 6.02 14.40 -17.98
C THR A 199 5.17 15.03 -16.88
N GLY A 200 5.62 16.12 -16.25
CA GLY A 200 4.92 16.76 -15.13
C GLY A 200 4.90 15.93 -13.84
N ASN A 201 5.81 14.97 -13.68
CA ASN A 201 5.88 14.14 -12.48
C ASN A 201 6.74 14.82 -11.39
N SER A 202 6.30 14.73 -10.14
CA SER A 202 7.07 15.22 -8.99
C SER A 202 8.35 14.40 -8.78
N ILE A 203 9.46 15.09 -8.52
CA ILE A 203 10.76 14.49 -8.18
C ILE A 203 10.67 13.73 -6.85
N MET A 204 9.73 14.11 -5.98
CA MET A 204 9.59 13.59 -4.62
C MET A 204 8.81 12.26 -4.52
N ASN A 205 8.57 11.58 -5.65
CA ASN A 205 7.88 10.30 -5.65
C ASN A 205 8.85 9.13 -5.37
N ALA A 206 8.49 8.21 -4.47
CA ALA A 206 9.27 6.99 -4.17
C ALA A 206 9.59 6.15 -5.42
N ASN A 207 8.68 6.12 -6.40
CA ASN A 207 8.89 5.41 -7.66
C ASN A 207 9.98 6.07 -8.51
N VAL A 208 10.09 7.41 -8.44
CA VAL A 208 11.14 8.16 -9.13
C VAL A 208 12.51 7.83 -8.52
N PHE A 209 12.63 7.79 -7.19
CA PHE A 209 13.87 7.38 -6.52
C PHE A 209 14.30 5.96 -6.92
N THR A 210 13.36 5.02 -7.01
CA THR A 210 13.64 3.66 -7.46
C THR A 210 14.17 3.66 -8.90
N GLY A 211 13.56 4.45 -9.80
CA GLY A 211 14.04 4.64 -11.16
C GLY A 211 15.46 5.23 -11.23
N PHE A 212 15.77 6.21 -10.39
CA PHE A 212 17.12 6.79 -10.28
C PHE A 212 18.18 5.76 -9.86
N ILE A 213 17.87 4.89 -8.90
CA ILE A 213 18.79 3.82 -8.45
C ILE A 213 19.10 2.86 -9.59
N ILE A 214 18.07 2.44 -10.35
CA ILE A 214 18.23 1.58 -11.53
C ILE A 214 19.09 2.27 -12.59
N LEU A 215 18.82 3.56 -12.86
CA LEU A 215 19.56 4.36 -13.81
C LEU A 215 21.05 4.46 -13.45
N ILE A 216 21.37 4.69 -12.18
CA ILE A 216 22.75 4.72 -11.67
C ILE A 216 23.45 3.39 -11.98
N GLY A 217 22.81 2.26 -11.69
CA GLY A 217 23.37 0.93 -11.95
C GLY A 217 23.71 0.70 -13.42
N ILE A 218 22.79 1.08 -14.34
CA ILE A 218 22.98 0.93 -15.78
C ILE A 218 24.15 1.80 -16.29
N VAL A 219 24.18 3.06 -15.87
CA VAL A 219 25.20 4.01 -16.32
C VAL A 219 26.57 3.64 -15.78
N VAL A 220 26.66 3.23 -14.51
CA VAL A 220 27.89 2.74 -13.91
C VAL A 220 28.36 1.46 -14.60
N ASN A 221 27.48 0.50 -14.91
CA ASN A 221 27.84 -0.72 -15.64
C ASN A 221 28.43 -0.41 -17.04
N ASN A 222 27.78 0.48 -17.79
CA ASN A 222 28.28 0.92 -19.09
C ASN A 222 29.66 1.59 -18.98
N GLY A 223 29.86 2.40 -17.93
CA GLY A 223 31.14 3.02 -17.62
C GLY A 223 32.22 2.01 -17.24
N ILE A 224 31.90 1.02 -16.39
CA ILE A 224 32.81 -0.05 -15.96
C ILE A 224 33.38 -0.78 -17.18
N ILE A 225 32.52 -1.23 -18.09
CA ILE A 225 32.92 -2.01 -19.28
C ILE A 225 33.85 -1.20 -20.20
N LEU A 226 33.57 0.09 -20.39
CA LEU A 226 34.38 0.97 -21.24
C LEU A 226 35.78 1.20 -20.63
N ILE A 227 35.81 1.52 -19.35
CA ILE A 227 37.05 1.85 -18.63
C ILE A 227 37.91 0.61 -18.42
N ASP A 228 37.32 -0.53 -18.07
CA ASP A 228 38.02 -1.81 -17.96
C ASP A 228 38.71 -2.17 -19.27
N TYR A 229 37.98 -2.10 -20.39
CA TYR A 229 38.55 -2.41 -21.69
C TYR A 229 39.65 -1.42 -22.10
N SER A 230 39.51 -0.13 -21.79
CA SER A 230 40.57 0.87 -21.99
C SER A 230 41.83 0.52 -21.19
N GLN A 231 41.69 0.11 -19.92
CA GLN A 231 42.81 -0.32 -19.08
C GLN A 231 43.48 -1.58 -19.63
N VAL A 232 42.70 -2.56 -20.09
CA VAL A 232 43.25 -3.76 -20.75
C VAL A 232 44.09 -3.38 -21.97
N LEU A 233 43.64 -2.43 -22.80
CA LEU A 233 44.42 -1.95 -23.95
C LEU A 233 45.69 -1.21 -23.51
N GLN A 234 45.63 -0.39 -22.45
CA GLN A 234 46.82 0.27 -21.91
C GLN A 234 47.85 -0.74 -21.39
N ARG A 235 47.42 -1.80 -20.69
CA ARG A 235 48.29 -2.91 -20.24
C ARG A 235 48.92 -3.68 -21.41
N ARG A 236 48.28 -3.68 -22.59
CA ARG A 236 48.82 -4.25 -23.83
C ARG A 236 49.79 -3.30 -24.57
N GLY A 237 50.13 -2.16 -23.98
CA GLY A 237 51.13 -1.21 -24.52
C GLY A 237 50.56 -0.11 -25.43
N TYR A 238 49.24 0.02 -25.55
CA TYR A 238 48.64 1.11 -26.33
C TYR A 238 48.69 2.44 -25.55
N ARG A 239 48.96 3.55 -26.26
CA ARG A 239 48.93 4.91 -25.68
C ARG A 239 47.51 5.23 -25.15
N PRO A 240 47.37 5.94 -24.02
CA PRO A 240 46.07 6.19 -23.36
C PRO A 240 44.97 6.71 -24.31
N ALA A 241 45.28 7.71 -25.14
CA ALA A 241 44.32 8.26 -26.11
C ALA A 241 43.87 7.24 -27.16
N ARG A 242 44.80 6.40 -27.64
CA ARG A 242 44.50 5.34 -28.62
C ARG A 242 43.69 4.22 -27.98
N SER A 243 44.01 3.85 -26.74
CA SER A 243 43.26 2.85 -25.96
C SER A 243 41.82 3.28 -25.74
N LEU A 244 41.59 4.55 -25.38
CA LEU A 244 40.25 5.08 -25.16
C LEU A 244 39.42 5.11 -26.46
N MET A 245 40.03 5.52 -27.57
CA MET A 245 39.37 5.52 -28.88
C MET A 245 39.00 4.11 -29.35
N MET A 246 39.92 3.16 -29.24
CA MET A 246 39.67 1.75 -29.59
C MET A 246 38.62 1.12 -28.66
N ALA A 247 38.65 1.46 -27.37
CA ALA A 247 37.65 0.99 -26.43
C ALA A 247 36.26 1.57 -26.73
N GLY A 248 36.17 2.87 -27.03
CA GLY A 248 34.95 3.51 -27.46
C GLY A 248 34.36 2.84 -28.70
N LEU A 249 35.13 2.67 -29.77
CA LEU A 249 34.66 2.03 -31.00
C LEU A 249 34.15 0.60 -30.78
N ALA A 250 34.83 -0.18 -29.94
CA ALA A 250 34.43 -1.55 -29.64
C ALA A 250 33.17 -1.63 -28.77
N ARG A 251 32.90 -0.62 -27.95
CA ARG A 251 31.82 -0.64 -26.95
C ARG A 251 30.59 0.18 -27.32
N VAL A 252 30.69 1.14 -28.25
CA VAL A 252 29.54 1.97 -28.69
C VAL A 252 28.38 1.10 -29.17
N ARG A 253 28.62 0.08 -30.00
CA ARG A 253 27.55 -0.81 -30.49
C ARG A 253 26.87 -1.59 -29.34
N PRO A 254 27.61 -2.32 -28.48
CA PRO A 254 27.01 -2.99 -27.31
C PRO A 254 26.27 -2.04 -26.34
N ILE A 255 26.84 -0.87 -26.04
CA ILE A 255 26.25 0.10 -25.10
C ILE A 255 24.95 0.67 -25.68
N LEU A 256 24.90 0.95 -26.99
CA LEU A 256 23.67 1.41 -27.64
C LEU A 256 22.59 0.33 -27.64
N ILE A 257 22.94 -0.93 -27.91
CA ILE A 257 21.97 -2.04 -27.88
C ILE A 257 21.33 -2.14 -26.50
N THR A 258 22.14 -2.22 -25.44
CA THR A 258 21.63 -2.33 -24.07
C THR A 258 20.77 -1.13 -23.69
N SER A 259 21.22 0.09 -23.99
CA SER A 259 20.46 1.32 -23.69
C SER A 259 19.12 1.36 -24.41
N ILE A 260 19.09 1.04 -25.71
CA ILE A 260 17.86 1.01 -26.51
C ILE A 260 16.91 -0.07 -26.00
N THR A 261 17.42 -1.28 -25.69
CA THR A 261 16.59 -2.36 -25.14
C THR A 261 15.97 -1.95 -23.81
N THR A 262 16.72 -1.32 -22.91
CA THR A 262 16.16 -0.83 -21.64
C THR A 262 15.10 0.26 -21.85
N ILE A 263 15.36 1.21 -22.75
CA ILE A 263 14.38 2.26 -23.10
C ILE A 263 13.10 1.61 -23.61
N ILE A 264 13.17 0.70 -24.58
CA ILE A 264 11.99 0.03 -25.16
C ILE A 264 11.27 -0.81 -24.10
N ALA A 265 11.99 -1.52 -23.24
CA ALA A 265 11.39 -2.36 -22.19
C ALA A 265 10.64 -1.53 -21.13
N LEU A 266 11.17 -0.36 -20.75
CA LEU A 266 10.59 0.50 -19.72
C LEU A 266 9.61 1.55 -20.29
N PHE A 267 9.59 1.77 -21.61
CA PHE A 267 8.71 2.75 -22.25
C PHE A 267 7.21 2.53 -21.97
N PRO A 268 6.65 1.30 -22.01
CA PRO A 268 5.24 1.08 -21.69
C PRO A 268 4.89 1.41 -20.23
N LEU A 269 5.79 1.08 -19.31
CA LEU A 269 5.64 1.40 -17.88
C LEU A 269 5.66 2.91 -17.67
N ALA A 270 6.55 3.63 -18.37
CA ALA A 270 6.62 5.08 -18.31
C ALA A 270 5.38 5.79 -18.86
N MET A 271 4.68 5.20 -19.83
CA MET A 271 3.42 5.75 -20.37
C MET A 271 2.19 5.47 -19.48
N GLY A 272 2.33 4.75 -18.36
CA GLY A 272 1.22 4.47 -17.44
C GLY A 272 0.15 3.51 -17.98
N LYS A 273 0.33 2.95 -19.19
CA LYS A 273 -0.61 1.99 -19.81
C LYS A 273 -0.41 0.55 -19.33
N ALA A 274 0.03 0.38 -18.08
CA ALA A 274 0.24 -0.94 -17.46
C ALA A 274 -1.07 -1.63 -17.09
N GLU A 275 -2.21 -0.92 -17.10
CA GLU A 275 -3.53 -1.51 -16.84
C GLU A 275 -3.94 -2.57 -17.89
N TYR A 276 -3.27 -2.61 -19.05
CA TYR A 276 -3.51 -3.65 -20.07
C TYR A 276 -2.77 -4.97 -19.81
N VAL A 277 -1.81 -5.03 -18.89
CA VAL A 277 -1.11 -6.30 -18.58
C VAL A 277 -1.88 -7.13 -17.55
N THR A 278 -2.70 -6.49 -16.71
CA THR A 278 -3.62 -7.19 -15.80
C THR A 278 -4.76 -7.90 -16.55
N GLN A 279 -5.08 -7.47 -17.78
CA GLN A 279 -6.10 -8.11 -18.63
C GLN A 279 -5.59 -9.32 -19.43
N ILE A 280 -4.28 -9.55 -19.49
CA ILE A 280 -3.68 -10.72 -20.18
C ILE A 280 -3.34 -11.83 -19.17
N GLY A 281 -3.54 -11.57 -17.87
CA GLY A 281 -3.23 -12.49 -16.76
C GLY A 281 -4.43 -12.93 -15.92
N ALA A 282 -5.66 -12.86 -16.45
CA ALA A 282 -6.86 -13.44 -15.84
C ALA A 282 -7.53 -14.43 -16.81
#